data_AF-A0A7G5ELB5-F1
#
_entry.id   AF-A0A7G5ELB5-F1
#
_cell.length_a   1.000
_cell.length_b   1.000
_cell.length_c   1.000
_cell.angle_alpha   90.00
_cell.angle_beta   90.00
_cell.angle_gamma   90.00
#
_symmetry.space_group_name_H-M   'P 1'
#
loop_
_entity.id
_entity.type
_entity.pdbx_description
1 polymer ?
#
loop_
_entity_poly.entity_id
_entity_poly.type
_entity_poly.pdbx_seq_one_letter_code
_entity_poly.pdbx_strand_id
1 'polypeptide(L)'
;MPEFLLCRVEDTFLVSGRGLIVAPGFPASAYRFDANQQVRVVRPDGENLECSAVFQIPFQAPPAKVLSFFCTLPAATKQSVPIGSEIWLLGRNESDVKLAADA
;
A
#
# COMPACT_ATOMS: atom_id res chain seq x y z
N MET A 1 -2.90 -19.42 3.03
CA MET A 1 -3.72 -18.19 3.08
C MET A 1 -3.46 -17.45 1.78
N PRO A 2 -4.47 -16.95 1.06
CA PRO A 2 -4.23 -16.28 -0.22
C PRO A 2 -3.35 -15.04 0.01
N GLU A 3 -2.44 -14.78 -0.91
CA GLU A 3 -1.64 -13.57 -0.95
C GLU A 3 -1.37 -13.18 -2.40
N PHE A 4 -1.18 -11.89 -2.65
CA PHE A 4 -0.78 -11.41 -3.97
C PHE A 4 0.12 -10.18 -3.87
N LEU A 5 0.98 -10.00 -4.87
CA LEU A 5 1.85 -8.84 -5.00
C LEU A 5 1.00 -7.61 -5.35
N LEU A 6 0.97 -6.63 -4.45
CA LEU A 6 0.24 -5.39 -4.65
C LEU A 6 1.05 -4.38 -5.45
N CYS A 7 2.29 -4.15 -5.04
CA CYS A 7 3.22 -3.27 -5.76
C CYS A 7 4.68 -3.53 -5.38
N ARG A 8 5.59 -2.99 -6.21
CA ARG A 8 6.97 -2.72 -5.84
C ARG A 8 7.08 -1.27 -5.36
N VAL A 9 7.80 -1.05 -4.27
CA VAL A 9 7.99 0.26 -3.66
C VAL A 9 8.92 1.10 -4.54
N GLU A 10 8.41 2.23 -5.01
CA GLU A 10 9.14 3.18 -5.84
C GLU A 10 9.73 4.34 -5.02
N ASP A 11 9.03 4.74 -3.96
CA ASP A 11 9.48 5.77 -3.02
C ASP A 11 8.79 5.62 -1.65
N THR A 12 9.32 6.29 -0.62
CA THR A 12 8.75 6.31 0.73
C THR A 12 8.78 7.69 1.38
N PHE A 13 7.69 8.02 2.07
CA PHE A 13 7.52 9.30 2.77
C PHE A 13 7.18 9.04 4.23
N LEU A 14 8.10 9.35 5.14
CA LEU A 14 7.82 9.25 6.57
C LEU A 14 7.08 10.51 7.02
N VAL A 15 5.84 10.35 7.47
CA VAL A 15 5.01 11.45 7.95
C VAL A 15 4.82 11.31 9.45
N SER A 16 5.36 12.28 10.20
CA SER A 16 5.26 12.32 11.67
C SER A 16 3.80 12.21 12.13
N GLY A 17 3.54 11.31 13.06
CA GLY A 17 2.20 11.04 13.59
C GLY A 17 1.28 10.18 12.69
N ARG A 18 1.74 9.77 11.51
CA ARG A 18 1.00 8.85 10.61
C ARG A 18 1.74 7.55 10.31
N GLY A 19 3.04 7.64 10.08
CA GLY A 19 3.89 6.51 9.70
C GLY A 19 4.46 6.64 8.29
N LEU A 20 4.95 5.53 7.76
CA LEU A 20 5.60 5.49 6.46
C LEU A 20 4.59 5.28 5.34
N ILE A 21 4.47 6.25 4.44
CA ILE A 21 3.67 6.12 3.22
C ILE A 21 4.56 5.52 2.13
N VAL A 22 4.04 4.51 1.43
CA VAL A 22 4.72 3.88 0.28
C VAL A 22 4.10 4.32 -1.04
N ALA A 23 4.94 4.54 -2.04
CA ALA A 23 4.55 4.77 -3.43
C ALA A 23 4.80 3.50 -4.28
N PRO A 24 4.02 3.24 -5.34
CA PRO A 24 2.98 4.11 -5.89
C PRO A 24 1.69 4.14 -5.05
N GLY A 25 0.88 5.17 -5.25
CA GLY A 25 -0.51 5.19 -4.78
C GLY A 25 -1.40 4.33 -5.69
N PHE A 26 -2.58 3.96 -5.18
CA PHE A 26 -3.50 3.05 -5.85
C PHE A 26 -4.76 3.79 -6.31
N PRO A 27 -4.97 4.03 -7.62
CA PRO A 27 -6.12 4.78 -8.11
C PRO A 27 -7.44 4.14 -7.66
N ALA A 28 -8.35 4.94 -7.12
CA ALA A 28 -9.65 4.47 -6.64
C ALA A 28 -10.56 3.94 -7.76
N SER A 29 -10.25 4.25 -9.02
CA SER A 29 -10.91 3.67 -10.20
C SER A 29 -10.48 2.22 -10.50
N ALA A 30 -9.37 1.76 -9.93
CA ALA A 30 -8.82 0.42 -10.18
C ALA A 30 -8.67 -0.43 -8.90
N TYR A 31 -8.76 0.20 -7.73
CA TYR A 31 -8.55 -0.45 -6.45
C TYR A 31 -9.62 -0.05 -5.44
N ARG A 32 -9.98 -0.98 -4.57
CA ARG A 32 -10.85 -0.75 -3.42
C ARG A 32 -10.27 -1.40 -2.18
N PHE A 33 -10.23 -0.64 -1.08
CA PHE A 33 -9.80 -1.12 0.22
C PHE A 33 -10.84 -0.74 1.27
N ASP A 34 -11.45 -1.74 1.90
CA ASP A 34 -12.57 -1.52 2.84
C ASP A 34 -12.16 -1.53 4.32
N ALA A 35 -10.90 -1.84 4.62
CA ALA A 35 -10.35 -1.92 5.97
C ALA A 35 -8.82 -1.83 5.96
N ASN A 36 -8.22 -1.79 7.14
CA ASN A 36 -6.80 -2.08 7.29
C ASN A 36 -6.49 -3.46 6.73
N GLN A 37 -5.37 -3.59 6.03
CA GLN A 37 -4.93 -4.85 5.46
C GLN A 37 -3.71 -5.36 6.21
N GLN A 38 -3.56 -6.68 6.28
CA GLN A 38 -2.30 -7.28 6.71
C GLN A 38 -1.39 -7.39 5.47
N VAL A 39 -0.15 -6.94 5.60
CA VAL A 39 0.81 -6.96 4.49
C VAL A 39 2.12 -7.60 4.90
N ARG A 40 2.78 -8.24 3.95
CA ARG A 40 4.20 -8.61 4.04
C ARG A 40 5.01 -7.67 3.18
N VAL A 41 6.02 -7.04 3.76
CA VAL A 41 7.06 -6.33 3.01
C VAL A 41 8.20 -7.31 2.78
N VAL A 42 8.59 -7.53 1.53
CA VAL A 42 9.79 -8.30 1.17
C VAL A 42 10.84 -7.29 0.70
N ARG A 43 11.94 -7.20 1.44
CA ARG A 43 13.04 -6.28 1.16
C ARG A 43 13.90 -6.81 0.01
N PRO A 44 14.67 -5.94 -0.69
CA PRO A 44 15.57 -6.38 -1.75
C PRO A 44 16.67 -7.35 -1.32
N ASP A 45 17.04 -7.35 -0.03
CA ASP A 45 17.99 -8.28 0.57
C ASP A 45 17.37 -9.64 0.95
N GLY A 46 16.07 -9.82 0.72
CA GLY A 46 15.33 -11.04 1.01
C GLY A 46 14.74 -11.11 2.43
N GLU A 47 15.05 -10.17 3.31
CA GLU A 47 14.38 -10.08 4.61
C GLU A 47 12.91 -9.70 4.43
N ASN A 48 12.06 -10.11 5.36
CA ASN A 48 10.66 -9.71 5.34
C ASN A 48 10.16 -9.28 6.72
N LEU A 49 9.10 -8.47 6.70
CA LEU A 49 8.35 -8.11 7.89
C LEU A 49 6.86 -8.10 7.56
N GLU A 50 6.04 -8.58 8.48
CA GLU A 50 4.59 -8.50 8.38
C GLU A 50 4.06 -7.39 9.28
N CYS A 51 3.16 -6.56 8.76
CA CYS A 51 2.59 -5.44 9.50
C CYS A 51 1.19 -5.08 9.00
N SER A 52 0.45 -4.31 9.81
CA SER A 52 -0.82 -3.74 9.37
C SER A 52 -0.59 -2.48 8.54
N ALA A 53 -1.27 -2.41 7.40
CA ALA A 53 -1.28 -1.27 6.49
C ALA A 53 -2.65 -0.59 6.48
N VAL A 54 -2.64 0.74 6.47
CA VAL A 54 -3.83 1.57 6.33
C VAL A 54 -3.88 2.11 4.91
N PHE A 55 -4.97 1.83 4.21
CA PHE A 55 -5.24 2.37 2.88
C PHE A 55 -6.28 3.48 2.97
N GLN A 56 -5.91 4.69 2.59
CA GLN A 56 -6.81 5.85 2.67
C GLN A 56 -6.60 6.81 1.52
N ILE A 57 -7.69 7.38 1.01
CA ILE A 57 -7.60 8.52 0.08
C ILE A 57 -7.43 9.78 0.93
N PRO A 58 -6.29 10.49 0.85
CA PRO A 58 -6.07 11.68 1.66
C PRO A 58 -7.08 12.77 1.28
N PHE A 59 -7.65 13.42 2.29
CA PHE A 59 -8.40 14.65 2.07
C PHE A 59 -7.45 15.76 1.60
N GLN A 60 -7.79 16.42 0.50
CA GLN A 60 -7.04 17.56 -0.02
C GLN A 60 -7.97 18.60 -0.65
N ALA A 61 -7.54 19.86 -0.62
CA ALA A 61 -8.22 20.99 -1.25
C ALA A 61 -7.22 21.81 -2.09
N PRO A 62 -7.48 22.09 -3.38
CA PRO A 62 -8.64 21.62 -4.14
C PRO A 62 -8.63 20.08 -4.32
N PRO A 63 -9.78 19.46 -4.63
CA PRO A 63 -9.85 18.01 -4.85
C PRO A 63 -8.85 17.55 -5.92
N ALA A 64 -8.30 16.35 -5.72
CA ALA A 64 -7.44 15.70 -6.69
C ALA A 64 -8.15 15.51 -8.03
N LYS A 65 -7.43 15.62 -9.14
CA LYS A 65 -7.93 15.14 -10.44
C LYS A 65 -8.06 13.61 -10.47
N VAL A 66 -7.21 12.90 -9.73
CA VAL A 66 -7.24 11.44 -9.57
C VAL A 66 -7.19 11.13 -8.08
N LEU A 67 -8.22 10.45 -7.59
CA LEU A 67 -8.26 9.96 -6.21
C LEU A 67 -7.49 8.65 -6.13
N SER A 68 -6.51 8.58 -5.22
CA SER A 68 -5.70 7.39 -5.00
C SER A 68 -5.61 7.07 -3.52
N PHE A 69 -5.72 5.78 -3.19
CA PHE A 69 -5.39 5.28 -1.87
C PHE A 69 -3.88 5.37 -1.64
N PHE A 70 -3.49 5.91 -0.50
CA PHE A 70 -2.14 5.85 0.03
C PHE A 70 -2.05 4.65 0.97
N CYS A 71 -1.02 3.83 0.79
CA CYS A 71 -0.67 2.77 1.72
C CYS A 71 0.26 3.36 2.79
N THR A 72 -0.22 3.41 4.03
CA THR A 72 0.54 3.86 5.20
C THR A 72 0.85 2.67 6.09
N LEU A 73 2.12 2.50 6.45
CA LEU A 73 2.62 1.51 7.39
C LEU A 73 2.97 2.23 8.72
N PRO A 74 2.08 2.23 9.73
CA PRO A 74 2.22 3.12 10.91
C PRO A 74 3.49 2.89 11.73
N ALA A 75 3.93 1.63 11.83
CA ALA A 75 5.09 1.23 12.64
C ALA A 75 6.40 1.09 11.84
N ALA A 76 6.37 1.37 10.53
CA ALA A 76 7.53 1.18 9.65
C ALA A 76 8.42 2.43 9.58
N THR A 77 9.68 2.22 9.23
CA THR A 77 10.67 3.26 8.96
C THR A 77 11.19 3.14 7.52
N LYS A 78 11.87 4.18 7.02
CA LYS A 78 12.52 4.11 5.70
C LYS A 78 13.53 2.98 5.59
N GLN A 79 14.19 2.64 6.70
CA GLN A 79 15.17 1.56 6.77
C GLN A 79 14.50 0.18 6.73
N SER A 80 13.31 0.04 7.33
CA SER A 80 12.58 -1.23 7.30
C SER A 80 11.90 -1.49 5.95
N VAL A 81 11.66 -0.45 5.15
CA VAL A 81 11.04 -0.53 3.82
C VAL A 81 11.86 0.28 2.80
N PRO A 82 13.04 -0.21 2.38
CA PRO A 82 13.82 0.45 1.35
C PRO A 82 13.11 0.44 -0.02
N ILE A 83 13.47 1.38 -0.90
CA ILE A 83 13.02 1.39 -2.29
C ILE A 83 13.37 0.05 -2.96
N GLY A 84 12.46 -0.45 -3.78
CA GLY A 84 12.55 -1.76 -4.44
C GLY A 84 11.99 -2.92 -3.61
N SER A 85 11.58 -2.68 -2.36
CA SER A 85 10.81 -3.67 -1.58
C SER A 85 9.50 -4.02 -2.30
N GLU A 86 8.94 -5.18 -2.01
CA GLU A 86 7.64 -5.63 -2.52
C GLU A 86 6.62 -5.62 -1.40
N ILE A 87 5.41 -5.13 -1.69
CA ILE A 87 4.27 -5.16 -0.76
C ILE A 87 3.32 -6.26 -1.22
N TRP A 88 3.13 -7.26 -0.36
CA TRP A 88 2.22 -8.38 -0.58
C TRP A 88 1.02 -8.24 0.36
N LEU A 89 -0.22 -8.30 -0.17
CA LEU A 89 -1.41 -8.37 0.68
C LEU A 89 -1.64 -9.80 1.14
N LEU A 90 -1.87 -9.99 2.44
CA LEU A 90 -2.11 -11.29 3.04
C LEU A 90 -3.60 -11.48 3.34
N GLY A 91 -4.12 -12.69 3.11
CA GLY A 91 -5.51 -13.04 3.41
C GLY A 91 -6.55 -12.52 2.44
N ARG A 92 -6.13 -12.02 1.27
CA ARG A 92 -7.01 -11.46 0.24
C ARG A 92 -6.67 -12.06 -1.11
N ASN A 93 -7.69 -12.26 -1.94
CA ASN A 93 -7.47 -12.50 -3.36
C ASN A 93 -7.33 -11.17 -4.09
N GLU A 94 -6.63 -11.18 -5.22
CA GLU A 94 -6.46 -9.99 -6.05
C GLU A 94 -7.81 -9.44 -6.51
N SER A 95 -8.77 -10.30 -6.85
CA SER A 95 -10.14 -9.95 -7.25
C SER A 95 -10.96 -9.27 -6.15
N ASP A 96 -10.56 -9.40 -4.88
CA ASP A 96 -11.26 -8.75 -3.77
C ASP A 96 -10.89 -7.25 -3.66
N VAL A 97 -9.78 -6.85 -4.30
CA VAL A 97 -9.15 -5.54 -4.14
C VAL A 97 -9.08 -4.79 -5.47
N LYS A 98 -8.72 -5.47 -6.57
CA LYS A 98 -8.67 -4.86 -7.90
C LYS A 98 -10.06 -4.87 -8.52
N LEU A 99 -10.49 -3.71 -8.97
CA LEU A 99 -11.70 -3.56 -9.75
C LEU A 99 -11.41 -4.04 -11.17
N ALA A 100 -12.27 -4.91 -11.71
CA ALA A 100 -12.21 -5.23 -13.13
C ALA A 100 -12.41 -3.92 -13.91
N ALA A 101 -11.61 -3.71 -14.96
CA ALA A 101 -11.92 -2.64 -15.91
C ALA A 101 -13.30 -2.97 -16.50
N ASP A 102 -14.27 -2.08 -16.33
CA ASP A 102 -15.55 -2.18 -17.04
C ASP A 102 -15.22 -2.31 -18.53
N ALA A 103 -15.61 -3.43 -19.13
CA ALA A 103 -15.37 -3.77 -20.53
C ALA A 103 -16.23 -2.92 -21.48
#